data_AF-C5KJM3-F1
#
_entry.id   AF-C5KJM3-F1
#
_cell.length_a   1.000
_cell.length_b   1.000
_cell.length_c   1.000
_cell.angle_alpha   90.00
_cell.angle_beta   90.00
_cell.angle_gamma   90.00
#
_symmetry.space_group_name_H-M   'P 1'
#
loop_
_entity.id
_entity.type
_entity.pdbx_description
1 polymer ?
#
loop_
_entity_poly.entity_id
_entity_poly.type
_entity_poly.pdbx_seq_one_letter_code
_entity_poly.pdbx_strand_id
1 'polypeptide(L)'
;MAWFTYVPHNVFYVFSHFYAEELAAMLITFAIGLCLVTANHMLCETDLFWWTVIGTMVSLGCAALYKIGIMCNPRFAKAPERDEPSVLEPEDYSRFGAPTQVHRDVRLDGTSFRDSDGRRVHLRGINVGGMSKMPIGSSSSQSSIPSDGGATFVGRPFPLEDADIHLQRLRAWGLTFLRFIVTWEALEPRRPGEYDYEYIQYVVDIIRKCEEYGISVLIDPHQDAWSRWTGGDGAPRWTLEKIGFDPEKLSESGACFLHQRHLEDESDPEGFFPKMSWPVNNLFYPAATMWAIFFAGEDYAPNTKIDNENAGVYLRRHYYNAVSALAEALREEKNVLGFETLNEPNMGWIGRSLPLEK
;
A
#
# COMPACT_ATOMS: atom_id res chain seq x y z
N MET A 1 -1.81 -14.61 -3.64
CA MET A 1 -0.51 -14.24 -3.03
C MET A 1 -0.70 -13.97 -1.54
N ALA A 2 -0.42 -14.98 -0.70
CA ALA A 2 -0.40 -14.88 0.76
C ALA A 2 1.04 -14.64 1.22
N TRP A 3 1.50 -13.38 1.22
CA TRP A 3 2.87 -13.04 1.64
C TRP A 3 3.00 -12.77 3.15
N PHE A 4 1.91 -12.80 3.93
CA PHE A 4 1.92 -12.33 5.31
C PHE A 4 1.65 -13.38 6.39
N THR A 5 1.39 -14.64 6.03
CA THR A 5 1.15 -15.70 7.03
C THR A 5 2.43 -16.31 7.58
N TYR A 6 3.56 -16.18 6.88
CA TYR A 6 4.86 -16.69 7.34
C TYR A 6 5.98 -15.83 6.75
N VAL A 7 6.55 -14.93 7.55
CA VAL A 7 7.86 -14.33 7.26
C VAL A 7 8.84 -14.98 8.21
N PRO A 8 9.44 -16.12 7.82
CA PRO A 8 10.43 -16.77 8.66
C PRO A 8 11.62 -15.81 8.86
N HIS A 9 12.31 -15.93 9.99
CA HIS A 9 13.45 -15.06 10.33
C HIS A 9 14.53 -15.03 9.26
N ASN A 10 14.65 -16.12 8.50
CA ASN A 10 15.51 -16.20 7.33
C ASN A 10 15.19 -15.11 6.30
N VAL A 11 13.97 -14.59 6.18
CA VAL A 11 13.62 -13.51 5.25
C VAL A 11 14.21 -12.19 5.72
N PHE A 12 14.19 -11.88 7.01
CA PHE A 12 14.87 -10.68 7.55
C PHE A 12 16.40 -10.82 7.50
N TYR A 13 16.93 -12.01 7.77
CA TYR A 13 18.35 -12.31 7.57
C TYR A 13 18.74 -12.12 6.10
N VAL A 14 17.97 -12.68 5.17
CA VAL A 14 18.18 -12.58 3.72
C VAL A 14 18.02 -11.15 3.25
N PHE A 15 16.97 -10.41 3.63
CA PHE A 15 16.82 -9.00 3.25
C PHE A 15 17.93 -8.13 3.83
N SER A 16 18.31 -8.29 5.10
CA SER A 16 19.42 -7.51 5.66
C SER A 16 20.76 -7.86 5.01
N HIS A 17 20.98 -9.12 4.62
CA HIS A 17 22.15 -9.52 3.84
C HIS A 17 22.11 -8.95 2.40
N PHE A 18 20.98 -9.08 1.70
CA PHE A 18 20.78 -8.56 0.35
C PHE A 18 20.90 -7.04 0.31
N TYR A 19 20.27 -6.30 1.23
CA TYR A 19 20.44 -4.85 1.31
C TYR A 19 21.89 -4.46 1.64
N ALA A 20 22.59 -5.24 2.48
CA ALA A 20 24.00 -4.99 2.75
C ALA A 20 24.90 -5.30 1.54
N GLU A 21 24.61 -6.35 0.78
CA GLU A 21 25.33 -6.73 -0.44
C GLU A 21 25.04 -5.76 -1.60
N GLU A 22 23.78 -5.36 -1.80
CA GLU A 22 23.38 -4.38 -2.79
C GLU A 22 23.92 -2.99 -2.48
N LEU A 23 23.87 -2.55 -1.22
CA LEU A 23 24.48 -1.29 -0.80
C LEU A 23 26.01 -1.32 -0.97
N ALA A 24 26.65 -2.45 -0.64
CA ALA A 24 28.08 -2.64 -0.89
C ALA A 24 28.39 -2.62 -2.39
N ALA A 25 27.58 -3.26 -3.22
CA ALA A 25 27.70 -3.24 -4.67
C ALA A 25 27.53 -1.83 -5.22
N MET A 26 26.51 -1.07 -4.78
CA MET A 26 26.32 0.33 -5.18
C MET A 26 27.51 1.20 -4.78
N LEU A 27 28.04 1.06 -3.56
CA LEU A 27 29.20 1.82 -3.10
C LEU A 27 30.47 1.47 -3.91
N ILE A 28 30.65 0.19 -4.26
CA ILE A 28 31.76 -0.28 -5.12
C ILE A 28 31.59 0.26 -6.55
N THR A 29 30.40 0.19 -7.14
CA THR A 29 30.11 0.71 -8.47
C THR A 29 30.28 2.23 -8.52
N PHE A 30 29.86 2.95 -7.48
CA PHE A 30 30.07 4.39 -7.37
C PHE A 30 31.56 4.73 -7.29
N ALA A 31 32.34 3.97 -6.51
CA ALA A 31 33.80 4.13 -6.44
C ALA A 31 34.48 3.83 -7.79
N ILE A 32 34.06 2.78 -8.50
CA ILE A 32 34.57 2.45 -9.84
C ILE A 32 34.22 3.55 -10.85
N GLY A 33 32.97 4.06 -10.82
CA GLY A 33 32.52 5.16 -11.67
C GLY A 33 33.34 6.43 -11.44
N LEU A 34 33.63 6.77 -10.18
CA LEU A 34 34.49 7.90 -9.82
C LEU A 34 35.91 7.73 -10.37
N CYS A 35 36.48 6.53 -10.27
CA CYS A 35 37.79 6.18 -10.82
C CYS A 35 37.85 6.23 -12.36
N LEU A 36 36.78 5.83 -13.06
CA LEU A 36 36.72 5.86 -14.53
C LEU A 36 36.55 7.28 -15.09
N VAL A 37 35.72 8.11 -14.46
CA VAL A 37 35.55 9.53 -14.83
C VAL A 37 36.83 10.32 -14.60
N THR A 38 37.55 10.01 -13.53
CA THR A 38 38.84 10.66 -13.24
C THR A 38 39.99 10.10 -14.08
N ALA A 39 40.01 8.82 -14.42
CA ALA A 39 40.99 8.25 -15.36
C ALA A 39 40.95 8.91 -16.74
N ASN A 40 39.76 9.36 -17.18
CA ASN A 40 39.59 10.09 -18.44
C ASN A 40 40.08 11.57 -18.36
N HIS A 41 40.24 12.11 -17.15
CA HIS A 41 40.76 13.46 -16.89
C HIS A 41 42.21 13.48 -16.36
N MET A 42 42.75 12.36 -15.93
CA MET A 42 44.09 12.21 -15.33
C MET A 42 45.23 12.10 -16.36
N LEU A 43 45.22 12.98 -17.36
CA LEU A 43 46.41 13.25 -18.19
C LEU A 43 47.04 14.62 -17.91
N CYS A 44 46.54 15.44 -16.97
CA CYS A 44 47.08 16.80 -16.79
C CYS A 44 47.30 17.33 -15.35
N GLU A 45 46.76 16.77 -14.26
CA GLU A 45 46.98 17.36 -12.90
C GLU A 45 47.13 16.31 -11.78
N THR A 46 48.21 16.42 -10.98
CA THR A 46 48.63 15.46 -9.95
C THR A 46 47.86 15.54 -8.63
N ASP A 47 47.18 16.65 -8.34
CA ASP A 47 46.49 16.84 -7.05
C ASP A 47 45.12 16.14 -6.98
N LEU A 48 44.47 15.93 -8.12
CA LEU A 48 43.18 15.23 -8.20
C LEU A 48 43.30 13.72 -7.95
N PHE A 49 44.46 13.14 -8.26
CA PHE A 49 44.77 11.73 -8.05
C PHE A 49 44.69 11.34 -6.57
N TRP A 50 45.32 12.14 -5.69
CA TRP A 50 45.38 11.84 -4.26
C TRP A 50 44.03 11.97 -3.55
N TRP A 51 43.21 12.95 -3.93
CA TRP A 51 41.84 13.06 -3.39
C TRP A 51 40.94 11.89 -3.82
N THR A 52 41.12 11.37 -5.03
CA THR A 52 40.38 10.21 -5.53
C THR A 52 40.80 8.92 -4.82
N VAL A 53 42.10 8.74 -4.57
CA VAL A 53 42.62 7.61 -3.79
C VAL A 53 42.08 7.66 -2.36
N ILE A 54 42.13 8.82 -1.70
CA ILE A 54 41.61 8.99 -0.33
C ILE A 54 40.11 8.72 -0.27
N GLY A 55 39.33 9.31 -1.19
CA GLY A 55 37.88 9.09 -1.26
C GLY A 55 37.52 7.61 -1.45
N THR A 56 38.23 6.92 -2.34
CA THR A 56 38.02 5.48 -2.60
C THR A 56 38.37 4.63 -1.38
N MET A 57 39.48 4.92 -0.69
CA MET A 57 39.86 4.21 0.54
C MET A 57 38.88 4.45 1.69
N VAL A 58 38.33 5.66 1.83
CA VAL A 58 37.31 5.97 2.83
C VAL A 58 36.00 5.25 2.52
N SER A 59 35.54 5.24 1.27
CA SER A 59 34.32 4.51 0.87
C SER A 59 34.45 3.00 1.07
N LEU A 60 35.59 2.41 0.69
CA LEU A 60 35.87 0.99 0.94
C LEU A 60 36.00 0.68 2.44
N GLY A 61 36.62 1.59 3.21
CA GLY A 61 36.72 1.48 4.66
C GLY A 61 35.36 1.53 5.37
N CYS A 62 34.46 2.44 4.95
CA CYS A 62 33.09 2.50 5.45
C CYS A 62 32.30 1.24 5.08
N ALA A 63 32.42 0.73 3.85
CA ALA A 63 31.78 -0.52 3.44
C ALA A 63 32.31 -1.71 4.26
N ALA A 64 33.61 -1.79 4.50
CA ALA A 64 34.21 -2.82 5.33
C ALA A 64 33.75 -2.74 6.80
N LEU A 65 33.74 -1.54 7.40
CA LEU A 65 33.27 -1.32 8.76
C LEU A 65 31.77 -1.61 8.91
N TYR A 66 30.96 -1.28 7.90
CA TYR A 66 29.54 -1.61 7.86
C TYR A 66 29.32 -3.12 7.74
N LYS A 67 30.07 -3.79 6.85
CA LYS A 67 30.00 -5.24 6.66
C LYS A 67 30.45 -6.00 7.91
N ILE A 68 31.53 -5.56 8.56
CA ILE A 68 31.99 -6.12 9.84
C ILE A 68 30.96 -5.82 10.95
N GLY A 69 30.48 -4.58 11.03
CA GLY A 69 29.54 -4.14 12.07
C GLY A 69 28.18 -4.83 12.04
N ILE A 70 27.68 -5.23 10.86
CA ILE A 70 26.43 -5.97 10.71
C ILE A 70 26.65 -7.49 10.68
N MET A 71 27.59 -8.00 9.87
CA MET A 71 27.77 -9.45 9.73
C MET A 71 28.45 -10.09 10.95
N CYS A 72 29.30 -9.37 11.68
CA CYS A 72 29.92 -9.88 12.90
C CYS A 72 29.10 -9.55 14.16
N ASN A 73 27.95 -8.87 14.04
CA ASN A 73 27.08 -8.64 15.18
C ASN A 73 26.35 -9.95 15.54
N PRO A 74 26.56 -10.50 16.75
CA PRO A 74 25.99 -11.78 17.14
C PRO A 74 24.45 -11.82 17.06
N ARG A 75 23.79 -10.66 17.11
CA ARG A 75 22.33 -10.55 16.95
C ARG A 75 21.83 -10.89 15.55
N PHE A 76 22.66 -10.72 14.52
CA PHE A 76 22.32 -10.99 13.12
C PHE A 76 23.03 -12.25 12.58
N ALA A 77 24.03 -12.78 13.29
CA ALA A 77 24.84 -13.91 12.85
C ALA A 77 24.28 -15.30 13.27
N LYS A 78 23.31 -15.35 14.20
CA LYS A 78 22.73 -16.62 14.65
C LYS A 78 21.45 -16.92 13.85
N ALA A 79 21.51 -17.92 12.98
CA ALA A 79 20.30 -18.55 12.47
C ALA A 79 19.48 -19.05 13.67
N PRO A 80 18.17 -18.76 13.75
CA PRO A 80 17.38 -19.19 14.89
C PRO A 80 17.31 -20.72 14.94
N GLU A 81 17.40 -21.29 16.14
CA GLU A 81 17.40 -22.74 16.37
C GLU A 81 16.04 -23.40 16.04
N ARG A 82 14.99 -22.58 15.83
CA ARG A 82 13.65 -23.02 15.38
C ARG A 82 13.05 -21.99 14.42
N ASP A 83 12.27 -22.48 13.47
CA ASP A 83 11.49 -21.68 12.51
C ASP A 83 10.15 -21.19 13.13
N GLU A 84 10.14 -20.98 14.44
CA GLU A 84 8.98 -20.45 15.17
C GLU A 84 9.09 -18.91 15.21
N PRO A 85 7.96 -18.18 15.25
CA PRO A 85 8.01 -16.73 15.40
C PRO A 85 8.82 -16.36 16.65
N SER A 86 9.73 -15.39 16.53
CA SER A 86 10.28 -14.73 17.73
C SER A 86 9.17 -13.92 18.36
N VAL A 87 8.34 -14.59 19.15
CA VAL A 87 7.52 -13.90 20.13
C VAL A 87 8.50 -13.54 21.24
N LEU A 88 9.10 -12.34 21.14
CA LEU A 88 9.75 -11.79 22.32
C LEU A 88 8.68 -11.71 23.41
N GLU A 89 8.97 -12.26 24.58
CA GLU A 89 8.02 -12.29 25.69
C GLU A 89 7.66 -10.84 26.11
N PRO A 90 6.41 -10.56 26.54
CA PRO A 90 5.97 -9.22 26.97
C PRO A 90 6.93 -8.50 27.94
N GLU A 91 7.63 -9.26 28.78
CA GLU A 91 8.57 -8.79 29.79
C GLU A 91 9.84 -8.17 29.19
N ASP A 92 10.32 -8.67 28.04
CA ASP A 92 11.50 -8.17 27.33
C ASP A 92 11.30 -6.78 26.72
N TYR A 93 10.04 -6.33 26.59
CA TYR A 93 9.70 -4.99 26.09
C TYR A 93 9.81 -3.89 27.13
N SER A 94 9.63 -4.23 28.41
CA SER A 94 9.62 -3.27 29.51
C SER A 94 10.90 -2.43 29.60
N ARG A 95 12.05 -3.02 29.19
CA ARG A 95 13.38 -2.38 29.28
C ARG A 95 13.64 -1.27 28.24
N PHE A 96 12.93 -1.27 27.11
CA PHE A 96 13.19 -0.30 26.04
C PHE A 96 12.36 0.98 26.15
N GLY A 97 11.44 1.04 27.13
CA GLY A 97 10.38 2.03 27.17
C GLY A 97 9.41 1.80 26.00
N ALA A 98 8.12 1.65 26.29
CA ALA A 98 7.16 1.52 25.21
C ALA A 98 7.18 2.80 24.36
N PRO A 99 7.39 2.73 23.03
CA PRO A 99 7.16 3.89 22.19
C PRO A 99 5.73 4.35 22.43
N THR A 100 5.60 5.61 22.83
CA THR A 100 4.33 6.19 23.28
C THR A 100 3.39 6.23 22.09
N GLN A 101 2.24 5.56 22.22
CA GLN A 101 1.17 5.67 21.24
C GLN A 101 0.75 7.13 21.12
N VAL A 102 0.39 7.52 19.91
CA VAL A 102 -0.06 8.86 19.64
C VAL A 102 -1.54 8.81 19.28
N HIS A 103 -2.29 9.78 19.78
CA HIS A 103 -3.73 9.86 19.57
C HIS A 103 -4.09 11.02 18.63
N ARG A 104 -5.37 11.11 18.27
CA ARG A 104 -5.94 12.16 17.40
C ARG A 104 -5.63 13.62 17.76
N ASP A 105 -5.10 13.88 18.96
CA ASP A 105 -4.68 15.21 19.40
C ASP A 105 -3.37 15.70 18.74
N VAL A 106 -2.82 14.92 17.81
CA VAL A 106 -1.69 15.35 16.97
C VAL A 106 -2.07 16.56 16.14
N ARG A 107 -1.22 17.57 16.21
CA ARG A 107 -1.35 18.80 15.43
C ARG A 107 -0.12 19.06 14.59
N LEU A 108 -0.34 19.81 13.51
CA LEU A 108 0.72 20.39 12.71
C LEU A 108 1.35 21.57 13.46
N ASP A 109 2.68 21.55 13.57
CA ASP A 109 3.51 22.67 14.01
C ASP A 109 4.55 22.95 12.92
N GLY A 110 4.21 23.87 12.00
CA GLY A 110 5.02 24.13 10.81
C GLY A 110 5.13 22.89 9.92
N THR A 111 6.31 22.29 9.88
CA THR A 111 6.61 21.07 9.09
C THR A 111 6.70 19.80 9.95
N SER A 112 6.36 19.88 11.23
CA SER A 112 6.44 18.76 12.18
C SER A 112 5.08 18.44 12.77
N PHE A 113 4.90 17.19 13.20
CA PHE A 113 3.77 16.79 14.03
C PHE A 113 4.12 16.94 15.52
N ARG A 114 3.15 17.38 16.33
CA ARG A 114 3.26 17.38 17.78
C ARG A 114 2.06 16.77 18.46
N ASP A 115 2.29 16.09 19.57
CA ASP A 115 1.22 15.60 20.44
C ASP A 115 0.74 16.65 21.45
N SER A 116 -0.18 16.23 22.33
CA SER A 116 -0.77 17.05 23.40
C SER A 116 0.27 17.57 24.40
N ASP A 117 1.38 16.84 24.58
CA ASP A 117 2.47 17.20 25.50
C ASP A 117 3.50 18.14 24.84
N GLY A 118 3.32 18.45 23.54
CA GLY A 118 4.22 19.29 22.76
C GLY A 118 5.47 18.58 22.25
N ARG A 119 5.56 17.25 22.40
CA ARG A 119 6.66 16.45 21.86
C ARG A 119 6.54 16.37 20.35
N ARG A 120 7.67 16.34 19.64
CA ARG A 120 7.68 16.05 18.21
C ARG A 120 7.38 14.58 17.98
N VAL A 121 6.48 14.31 17.05
CA VAL A 121 6.02 12.96 16.71
C VAL A 121 6.65 12.52 15.40
N HIS A 122 7.26 11.33 15.41
CA HIS A 122 7.71 10.64 14.20
C HIS A 122 6.87 9.38 14.02
N LEU A 123 5.96 9.41 13.05
CA LEU A 123 5.13 8.28 12.70
C LEU A 123 5.96 7.29 11.86
N ARG A 124 6.30 6.14 12.45
CA ARG A 124 7.03 5.05 11.77
C ARG A 124 6.17 3.81 11.72
N GLY A 125 5.88 3.37 10.51
CA GLY A 125 4.81 2.42 10.25
C GLY A 125 4.90 1.74 8.91
N ILE A 126 3.85 0.98 8.61
CA ILE A 126 3.69 0.27 7.34
C ILE A 126 2.26 0.40 6.82
N ASN A 127 2.08 0.08 5.53
CA ASN A 127 0.76 -0.18 4.97
C ASN A 127 0.27 -1.56 5.41
N VAL A 128 -0.97 -1.63 5.88
CA VAL A 128 -1.67 -2.87 6.21
C VAL A 128 -2.84 -3.01 5.27
N GLY A 129 -2.66 -3.79 4.21
CA GLY A 129 -3.72 -3.99 3.22
C GLY A 129 -3.49 -5.03 2.15
N GLY A 130 -2.49 -5.91 2.29
CA GLY A 130 -2.15 -6.88 1.24
C GLY A 130 -3.35 -7.71 0.76
N MET A 131 -4.23 -8.13 1.68
CA MET A 131 -5.47 -8.85 1.34
C MET A 131 -6.73 -7.97 1.40
N SER A 132 -6.62 -6.68 1.76
CA SER A 132 -7.77 -5.74 1.86
C SER A 132 -8.32 -5.32 0.50
N LYS A 133 -7.51 -5.46 -0.56
CA LYS A 133 -7.87 -5.08 -1.93
C LYS A 133 -8.86 -6.03 -2.61
N MET A 134 -9.05 -7.22 -2.03
CA MET A 134 -9.89 -8.26 -2.61
C MET A 134 -10.78 -8.91 -1.55
N PRO A 135 -12.04 -9.24 -1.89
CA PRO A 135 -12.94 -9.90 -0.95
C PRO A 135 -12.44 -11.30 -0.58
N ILE A 136 -13.02 -11.91 0.45
CA ILE A 136 -12.78 -13.34 0.76
C ILE A 136 -13.18 -14.21 -0.44
N GLY A 137 -12.45 -15.32 -0.65
CA GLY A 137 -12.63 -16.23 -1.80
C GLY A 137 -11.77 -15.90 -3.01
N SER A 138 -11.04 -14.78 -2.99
CA SER A 138 -10.22 -14.31 -4.12
C SER A 138 -8.80 -14.92 -4.23
N SER A 139 -8.62 -16.22 -4.00
CA SER A 139 -7.32 -16.85 -4.29
C SER A 139 -7.16 -17.05 -5.80
N SER A 140 -5.92 -17.10 -6.29
CA SER A 140 -5.53 -17.30 -7.71
C SER A 140 -5.99 -18.62 -8.33
N SER A 141 -6.86 -19.37 -7.64
CA SER A 141 -7.32 -20.70 -7.98
C SER A 141 -8.83 -20.89 -7.77
N GLN A 142 -9.58 -19.82 -7.45
CA GLN A 142 -11.01 -19.94 -7.18
C GLN A 142 -11.85 -18.90 -7.91
N SER A 143 -12.74 -19.41 -8.77
CA SER A 143 -13.84 -18.74 -9.47
C SER A 143 -15.05 -18.44 -8.55
N SER A 144 -14.85 -18.38 -7.23
CA SER A 144 -15.91 -18.36 -6.22
C SER A 144 -16.35 -16.96 -5.77
N ILE A 145 -15.72 -15.89 -6.27
CA ILE A 145 -16.15 -14.53 -5.95
C ILE A 145 -17.48 -14.27 -6.67
N PRO A 146 -18.54 -13.85 -5.96
CA PRO A 146 -19.77 -13.43 -6.60
C PRO A 146 -19.48 -12.34 -7.64
N SER A 147 -19.76 -12.63 -8.90
CA SER A 147 -19.56 -11.68 -9.99
C SER A 147 -20.56 -10.52 -9.87
N ASP A 148 -21.71 -10.72 -9.25
CA ASP A 148 -22.82 -9.77 -9.10
C ASP A 148 -22.59 -8.65 -8.06
N GLY A 149 -21.42 -8.59 -7.40
CA GLY A 149 -21.19 -7.67 -6.29
C GLY A 149 -21.73 -8.23 -4.96
N GLY A 150 -21.44 -7.56 -3.85
CA GLY A 150 -21.84 -8.08 -2.53
C GLY A 150 -20.92 -9.11 -1.89
N ALA A 151 -19.68 -9.21 -2.38
CA ALA A 151 -18.65 -10.02 -1.74
C ALA A 151 -18.24 -9.42 -0.38
N THR A 152 -17.96 -10.27 0.61
CA THR A 152 -17.56 -9.82 1.95
C THR A 152 -16.07 -9.56 2.05
N PHE A 153 -15.72 -8.49 2.76
CA PHE A 153 -14.36 -8.12 3.12
C PHE A 153 -14.07 -8.31 4.62
N VAL A 154 -15.05 -8.80 5.39
CA VAL A 154 -14.86 -9.15 6.81
C VAL A 154 -13.70 -10.15 6.92
N GLY A 155 -12.76 -9.93 7.84
CA GLY A 155 -11.57 -10.77 7.95
C GLY A 155 -10.44 -10.42 6.96
N ARG A 156 -10.51 -9.27 6.28
CA ARG A 156 -9.41 -8.70 5.49
C ARG A 156 -8.82 -7.46 6.18
N PRO A 157 -7.49 -7.34 6.34
CA PRO A 157 -6.47 -8.12 5.65
C PRO A 157 -6.15 -9.48 6.29
N PHE A 158 -6.61 -9.74 7.52
CA PHE A 158 -6.47 -11.01 8.21
C PHE A 158 -7.65 -11.24 9.18
N PRO A 159 -7.98 -12.50 9.53
CA PRO A 159 -9.01 -12.79 10.52
C PRO A 159 -8.77 -12.09 11.85
N LEU A 160 -9.84 -11.74 12.57
CA LEU A 160 -9.72 -10.98 13.83
C LEU A 160 -8.95 -11.76 14.89
N GLU A 161 -9.11 -13.09 14.92
CA GLU A 161 -8.38 -14.00 15.79
C GLU A 161 -6.86 -13.99 15.58
N ASP A 162 -6.41 -13.61 14.37
CA ASP A 162 -4.98 -13.49 14.03
C ASP A 162 -4.43 -12.07 14.31
N ALA A 163 -5.27 -11.12 14.71
CA ALA A 163 -4.85 -9.74 14.92
C ALA A 163 -3.76 -9.62 16.00
N ASP A 164 -3.91 -10.34 17.11
CA ASP A 164 -2.97 -10.29 18.23
C ASP A 164 -1.55 -10.68 17.81
N ILE A 165 -1.40 -11.79 17.06
CA ILE A 165 -0.08 -12.26 16.60
C ILE A 165 0.54 -11.28 15.59
N HIS A 166 -0.25 -10.68 14.70
CA HIS A 166 0.26 -9.71 13.72
C HIS A 166 0.67 -8.39 14.36
N LEU A 167 -0.17 -7.82 15.23
CA LEU A 167 0.09 -6.55 15.90
C LEU A 167 1.24 -6.67 16.89
N GLN A 168 1.35 -7.79 17.60
CA GLN A 168 2.50 -8.07 18.47
C GLN A 168 3.82 -8.07 17.67
N ARG A 169 3.86 -8.67 16.47
CA ARG A 169 5.05 -8.65 15.60
C ARG A 169 5.41 -7.23 15.17
N LEU A 170 4.43 -6.42 14.78
CA LEU A 170 4.66 -5.03 14.38
C LEU A 170 5.25 -4.21 15.53
N ARG A 171 4.73 -4.40 16.75
CA ARG A 171 5.31 -3.82 17.96
C ARG A 171 6.71 -4.32 18.24
N ALA A 172 6.99 -5.61 18.04
CA ALA A 172 8.32 -6.19 18.16
C ALA A 172 9.35 -5.48 17.29
N TRP A 173 8.93 -5.04 16.10
CA TRP A 173 9.77 -4.31 15.15
C TRP A 173 9.85 -2.80 15.43
N GLY A 174 9.19 -2.32 16.48
CA GLY A 174 9.14 -0.89 16.83
C GLY A 174 8.21 -0.07 15.93
N LEU A 175 7.35 -0.72 15.16
CA LEU A 175 6.35 -0.04 14.34
C LEU A 175 5.16 0.35 15.21
N THR A 176 4.80 1.64 15.16
CA THR A 176 3.80 2.24 16.05
C THR A 176 2.70 2.96 15.30
N PHE A 177 2.73 2.87 13.97
CA PHE A 177 1.82 3.53 13.07
C PHE A 177 1.42 2.58 11.94
N LEU A 178 0.17 2.58 11.53
CA LEU A 178 -0.31 1.83 10.36
C LEU A 178 -1.11 2.74 9.44
N ARG A 179 -0.85 2.62 8.15
CA ARG A 179 -1.76 3.07 7.09
C ARG A 179 -2.68 1.90 6.77
N PHE A 180 -3.93 1.96 7.23
CA PHE A 180 -4.88 0.86 7.19
C PHE A 180 -5.81 1.00 5.98
N ILE A 181 -5.70 0.04 5.07
CA ILE A 181 -6.33 0.07 3.75
C ILE A 181 -7.78 -0.41 3.85
N VAL A 182 -8.70 0.42 3.36
CA VAL A 182 -10.13 0.12 3.19
C VAL A 182 -10.56 0.54 1.80
N THR A 183 -11.25 -0.32 1.05
CA THR A 183 -11.78 0.04 -0.27
C THR A 183 -13.23 0.54 -0.19
N TRP A 184 -13.65 1.36 -1.14
CA TRP A 184 -15.06 1.78 -1.23
C TRP A 184 -15.98 0.56 -1.44
N GLU A 185 -15.53 -0.42 -2.22
CA GLU A 185 -16.24 -1.68 -2.43
C GLU A 185 -16.50 -2.40 -1.10
N ALA A 186 -15.52 -2.46 -0.20
CA ALA A 186 -15.72 -3.10 1.10
C ALA A 186 -16.76 -2.39 1.97
N LEU A 187 -16.90 -1.07 1.82
CA LEU A 187 -17.85 -0.26 2.58
C LEU A 187 -19.27 -0.29 2.01
N GLU A 188 -19.43 -0.35 0.68
CA GLU A 188 -20.71 -0.25 -0.03
C GLU A 188 -20.81 -1.29 -1.17
N PRO A 189 -20.71 -2.61 -0.86
CA PRO A 189 -20.39 -3.65 -1.84
C PRO A 189 -21.53 -4.01 -2.81
N ARG A 190 -22.79 -3.77 -2.42
CA ARG A 190 -23.98 -4.28 -3.13
C ARG A 190 -24.59 -3.23 -4.04
N ARG A 191 -25.02 -2.10 -3.47
CA ARG A 191 -25.72 -1.04 -4.20
C ARG A 191 -25.58 0.31 -3.48
N PRO A 192 -25.85 1.42 -4.18
CA PRO A 192 -25.77 2.75 -3.57
C PRO A 192 -26.67 2.86 -2.32
N GLY A 193 -26.10 3.31 -1.22
CA GLY A 193 -26.72 3.48 0.10
C GLY A 193 -26.74 2.22 0.97
N GLU A 194 -26.23 1.08 0.50
CA GLU A 194 -26.16 -0.15 1.30
C GLU A 194 -24.76 -0.42 1.82
N TYR A 195 -24.52 0.05 3.05
CA TYR A 195 -23.24 -0.14 3.71
C TYR A 195 -23.11 -1.53 4.35
N ASP A 196 -21.91 -2.10 4.26
CA ASP A 196 -21.56 -3.33 4.97
C ASP A 196 -21.15 -3.00 6.41
N TYR A 197 -22.16 -2.94 7.29
CA TYR A 197 -21.94 -2.67 8.71
C TYR A 197 -21.19 -3.79 9.44
N GLU A 198 -21.21 -5.02 8.90
CA GLU A 198 -20.43 -6.13 9.46
C GLU A 198 -18.94 -5.88 9.21
N TYR A 199 -18.58 -5.49 7.98
CA TYR A 199 -17.21 -5.09 7.66
C TYR A 199 -16.76 -3.84 8.42
N ILE A 200 -17.61 -2.81 8.52
CA ILE A 200 -17.30 -1.61 9.30
C ILE A 200 -17.03 -1.97 10.76
N GLN A 201 -17.84 -2.84 11.38
CA GLN A 201 -17.62 -3.29 12.76
C GLN A 201 -16.32 -4.10 12.88
N TYR A 202 -16.01 -4.96 11.91
CA TYR A 202 -14.73 -5.68 11.88
C TYR A 202 -13.53 -4.71 11.84
N VAL A 203 -13.60 -3.61 11.07
CA VAL A 203 -12.54 -2.58 11.05
C VAL A 203 -12.40 -1.89 12.41
N VAL A 204 -13.52 -1.57 13.08
CA VAL A 204 -13.52 -1.04 14.45
C VAL A 204 -12.80 -1.99 15.41
N ASP A 205 -13.10 -3.29 15.34
CA ASP A 205 -12.51 -4.29 16.24
C ASP A 205 -10.99 -4.44 16.01
N ILE A 206 -10.52 -4.41 14.76
CA ILE A 206 -9.09 -4.40 14.44
C ILE A 206 -8.39 -3.13 14.94
N ILE A 207 -9.04 -1.97 14.84
CA ILE A 207 -8.48 -0.69 15.31
C ILE A 207 -8.39 -0.64 16.84
N ARG A 208 -9.36 -1.22 17.55
CA ARG A 208 -9.28 -1.41 19.01
C ARG A 208 -8.14 -2.33 19.40
N LYS A 209 -7.94 -3.41 18.64
CA LYS A 209 -6.73 -4.24 18.79
C LYS A 209 -5.46 -3.45 18.55
N CYS A 210 -5.40 -2.60 17.52
CA CYS A 210 -4.26 -1.70 17.34
C CYS A 210 -4.03 -0.81 18.58
N GLU A 211 -5.09 -0.35 19.25
CA GLU A 211 -4.99 0.44 20.48
C GLU A 211 -4.37 -0.35 21.65
N GLU A 212 -4.80 -1.59 21.87
CA GLU A 212 -4.24 -2.49 22.90
C GLU A 212 -2.72 -2.68 22.74
N TYR A 213 -2.23 -2.67 21.49
CA TYR A 213 -0.82 -2.77 21.15
C TYR A 213 -0.11 -1.41 21.08
N GLY A 214 -0.77 -0.29 21.35
CA GLY A 214 -0.17 1.05 21.31
C GLY A 214 0.15 1.54 19.89
N ILE A 215 -0.58 1.05 18.89
CA ILE A 215 -0.43 1.38 17.48
C ILE A 215 -1.46 2.45 17.09
N SER A 216 -0.99 3.48 16.40
CA SER A 216 -1.82 4.57 15.86
C SER A 216 -2.15 4.26 14.39
N VAL A 217 -3.31 4.69 13.91
CA VAL A 217 -3.82 4.30 12.59
C VAL A 217 -4.19 5.53 11.77
N LEU A 218 -3.84 5.53 10.49
CA LEU A 218 -4.38 6.41 9.46
C LEU A 218 -5.21 5.56 8.49
N ILE A 219 -6.48 5.91 8.31
CA ILE A 219 -7.35 5.19 7.39
C ILE A 219 -7.06 5.64 5.98
N ASP A 220 -6.91 4.68 5.08
CA ASP A 220 -6.66 4.90 3.66
C ASP A 220 -7.82 4.33 2.83
N PRO A 221 -8.74 5.19 2.36
CA PRO A 221 -9.70 4.89 1.30
C PRO A 221 -8.98 4.54 -0.02
N HIS A 222 -8.67 3.27 -0.18
CA HIS A 222 -7.78 2.76 -1.21
C HIS A 222 -8.48 2.44 -2.51
N GLN A 223 -7.74 2.61 -3.59
CA GLN A 223 -8.06 2.12 -4.93
C GLN A 223 -6.78 1.96 -5.71
N ASP A 224 -6.81 1.04 -6.68
CA ASP A 224 -5.89 1.00 -7.81
C ASP A 224 -6.73 0.87 -9.09
N ALA A 225 -6.45 1.71 -10.08
CA ALA A 225 -7.14 1.64 -11.37
C ALA A 225 -8.68 1.57 -11.26
N TRP A 226 -9.28 2.32 -10.33
CA TRP A 226 -10.71 2.44 -10.06
C TRP A 226 -11.38 1.25 -9.37
N SER A 227 -11.32 0.04 -9.93
CA SER A 227 -12.14 -1.11 -9.49
C SER A 227 -11.50 -2.44 -9.88
N ARG A 228 -11.95 -3.53 -9.24
CA ARG A 228 -11.55 -4.90 -9.61
C ARG A 228 -11.95 -5.27 -11.04
N TRP A 229 -13.05 -4.71 -11.53
CA TRP A 229 -13.52 -4.91 -12.92
C TRP A 229 -12.83 -4.01 -13.95
N THR A 230 -11.95 -3.11 -13.50
CA THR A 230 -11.08 -2.32 -14.37
C THR A 230 -9.61 -2.70 -14.20
N GLY A 231 -9.34 -3.78 -13.46
CA GLY A 231 -8.03 -4.41 -13.34
C GLY A 231 -7.21 -4.01 -12.12
N GLY A 232 -7.79 -3.31 -11.15
CA GLY A 232 -7.18 -3.04 -9.84
C GLY A 232 -8.13 -3.32 -8.68
N ASP A 233 -8.44 -2.31 -7.86
CA ASP A 233 -9.33 -2.37 -6.69
C ASP A 233 -9.92 -0.99 -6.36
N GLY A 234 -10.87 -0.93 -5.41
CA GLY A 234 -11.37 0.35 -4.90
C GLY A 234 -12.88 0.46 -4.96
N ALA A 235 -13.43 0.94 -6.07
CA ALA A 235 -14.85 1.22 -6.27
C ALA A 235 -15.69 -0.04 -6.52
N PRO A 236 -16.91 -0.12 -5.97
CA PRO A 236 -17.80 -1.25 -6.17
C PRO A 236 -18.31 -1.36 -7.61
N ARG A 237 -18.70 -2.59 -7.99
CA ARG A 237 -19.21 -2.95 -9.33
C ARG A 237 -20.30 -2.01 -9.83
N TRP A 238 -21.26 -1.68 -8.96
CA TRP A 238 -22.43 -0.88 -9.32
C TRP A 238 -22.05 0.50 -9.87
N THR A 239 -20.87 1.03 -9.54
CA THR A 239 -20.39 2.32 -10.08
C THR A 239 -20.21 2.27 -11.59
N LEU A 240 -19.70 1.16 -12.11
CA LEU A 240 -19.52 0.90 -13.54
C LEU A 240 -20.86 0.66 -14.22
N GLU A 241 -21.73 -0.16 -13.61
CA GLU A 241 -23.04 -0.48 -14.16
C GLU A 241 -23.94 0.75 -14.27
N LYS A 242 -23.93 1.62 -13.25
CA LYS A 242 -24.72 2.86 -13.23
C LYS A 242 -24.35 3.83 -14.35
N ILE A 243 -23.13 3.77 -14.88
CA ILE A 243 -22.73 4.59 -16.04
C ILE A 243 -22.84 3.85 -17.38
N GLY A 244 -23.34 2.61 -17.36
CA GLY A 244 -23.63 1.83 -18.56
C GLY A 244 -22.53 0.86 -19.01
N PHE A 245 -21.48 0.66 -18.21
CA PHE A 245 -20.53 -0.42 -18.49
C PHE A 245 -21.16 -1.79 -18.18
N ASP A 246 -20.76 -2.79 -18.96
CA ASP A 246 -20.99 -4.21 -18.66
C ASP A 246 -19.68 -4.79 -18.13
N PRO A 247 -19.51 -4.93 -16.79
CA PRO A 247 -18.24 -5.31 -16.19
C PRO A 247 -17.70 -6.67 -16.67
N GLU A 248 -18.58 -7.59 -17.09
CA GLU A 248 -18.17 -8.91 -17.60
C GLU A 248 -17.47 -8.81 -18.96
N LYS A 249 -17.78 -7.78 -19.74
CA LYS A 249 -17.28 -7.61 -21.12
C LYS A 249 -16.04 -6.73 -21.22
N LEU A 250 -15.69 -5.98 -20.17
CA LEU A 250 -14.59 -5.01 -20.21
C LEU A 250 -13.23 -5.68 -20.52
N SER A 251 -12.95 -6.81 -19.87
CA SER A 251 -11.72 -7.55 -20.13
C SER A 251 -11.74 -8.23 -21.49
N GLU A 252 -12.88 -8.83 -21.87
CA GLU A 252 -13.03 -9.57 -23.13
C GLU A 252 -12.89 -8.66 -24.35
N SER A 253 -13.31 -7.40 -24.24
CA SER A 253 -13.13 -6.40 -25.28
C SER A 253 -11.70 -5.86 -25.36
N GLY A 254 -10.78 -6.29 -24.49
CA GLY A 254 -9.43 -5.73 -24.38
C GLY A 254 -9.40 -4.31 -23.80
N ALA A 255 -10.48 -3.87 -23.14
CA ALA A 255 -10.58 -2.52 -22.59
C ALA A 255 -9.95 -2.40 -21.19
N CYS A 256 -9.59 -3.50 -20.55
CA CYS A 256 -8.78 -3.56 -19.33
C CYS A 256 -8.13 -4.93 -19.21
N PHE A 257 -7.01 -5.01 -18.47
CA PHE A 257 -6.40 -6.27 -18.10
C PHE A 257 -6.80 -6.63 -16.67
N LEU A 258 -7.54 -7.72 -16.51
CA LEU A 258 -7.92 -8.23 -15.20
C LEU A 258 -6.88 -9.22 -14.68
N HIS A 259 -6.36 -8.97 -13.48
CA HIS A 259 -5.45 -9.90 -12.81
C HIS A 259 -6.01 -11.33 -12.78
N GLN A 260 -7.30 -11.50 -12.52
CA GLN A 260 -7.92 -12.83 -12.37
C GLN A 260 -7.95 -13.63 -13.67
N ARG A 261 -8.24 -12.98 -14.81
CA ARG A 261 -8.43 -13.66 -16.09
C ARG A 261 -7.13 -13.98 -16.82
N HIS A 262 -6.04 -13.31 -16.47
CA HIS A 262 -4.70 -13.53 -17.04
C HIS A 262 -3.79 -14.41 -16.17
N LEU A 263 -4.31 -14.96 -15.05
CA LEU A 263 -3.57 -15.88 -14.18
C LEU A 263 -3.97 -17.36 -14.37
N GLU A 264 -4.97 -17.64 -15.21
CA GLU A 264 -5.59 -18.98 -15.33
C GLU A 264 -4.89 -19.92 -16.32
N ASP A 265 -3.96 -19.43 -17.16
CA ASP A 265 -3.20 -20.30 -18.07
C ASP A 265 -1.81 -20.63 -17.50
N GLU A 266 -1.76 -21.58 -16.58
CA GLU A 266 -0.50 -22.13 -16.06
C GLU A 266 0.34 -22.86 -17.14
N SER A 267 -0.25 -23.15 -18.31
CA SER A 267 0.42 -23.85 -19.42
C SER A 267 1.12 -22.91 -20.40
N ASP A 268 0.87 -21.60 -20.29
CA ASP A 268 1.54 -20.55 -21.04
C ASP A 268 2.37 -19.62 -20.12
N PRO A 269 3.65 -19.95 -19.88
CA PRO A 269 4.57 -19.10 -19.12
C PRO A 269 4.80 -17.70 -19.74
N GLU A 270 4.42 -17.51 -21.01
CA GLU A 270 4.47 -16.22 -21.74
C GLU A 270 3.11 -15.50 -21.81
N GLY A 271 2.02 -16.10 -21.33
CA GLY A 271 0.69 -15.50 -21.06
C GLY A 271 0.73 -14.53 -19.88
N PHE A 272 1.87 -13.89 -19.71
CA PHE A 272 2.35 -13.13 -18.59
C PHE A 272 1.51 -11.87 -18.45
N PHE A 273 0.72 -11.73 -17.37
CA PHE A 273 0.32 -10.40 -16.93
C PHE A 273 1.60 -9.61 -16.67
N PRO A 274 1.99 -8.66 -17.54
CA PRO A 274 3.35 -8.12 -17.49
C PRO A 274 3.59 -7.48 -16.14
N LYS A 275 4.75 -7.74 -15.53
CA LYS A 275 5.11 -7.13 -14.24
C LYS A 275 4.88 -5.62 -14.33
N MET A 276 4.17 -5.07 -13.35
CA MET A 276 3.81 -3.65 -13.29
C MET A 276 2.96 -3.16 -14.47
N SER A 277 2.14 -4.02 -15.10
CA SER A 277 1.17 -3.60 -16.12
C SER A 277 -0.13 -3.05 -15.55
N TRP A 278 -0.49 -3.38 -14.31
CA TRP A 278 -1.73 -2.90 -13.69
C TRP A 278 -1.90 -1.37 -13.69
N PRO A 279 -0.86 -0.52 -13.53
CA PRO A 279 -1.04 0.94 -13.61
C PRO A 279 -1.47 1.40 -15.00
N VAL A 280 -1.17 0.62 -16.05
CA VAL A 280 -1.58 0.90 -17.43
C VAL A 280 -3.09 0.89 -17.57
N ASN A 281 -3.82 0.16 -16.73
CA ASN A 281 -5.28 0.19 -16.73
C ASN A 281 -5.84 1.59 -16.46
N ASN A 282 -5.14 2.48 -15.74
CA ASN A 282 -5.55 3.87 -15.58
C ASN A 282 -5.57 4.67 -16.90
N LEU A 283 -4.86 4.18 -17.93
CA LEU A 283 -4.85 4.77 -19.27
C LEU A 283 -5.93 4.17 -20.17
N PHE A 284 -6.53 3.05 -19.75
CA PHE A 284 -7.50 2.35 -20.56
C PHE A 284 -8.91 2.89 -20.33
N TYR A 285 -9.75 2.65 -21.34
CA TYR A 285 -11.06 3.27 -21.48
C TYR A 285 -11.91 3.30 -20.21
N PRO A 286 -12.11 2.19 -19.46
CA PRO A 286 -13.06 2.20 -18.35
C PRO A 286 -12.55 2.99 -17.15
N ALA A 287 -11.34 2.72 -16.64
CA ALA A 287 -10.81 3.45 -15.49
C ALA A 287 -10.63 4.95 -15.80
N ALA A 288 -10.08 5.28 -16.96
CA ALA A 288 -9.88 6.68 -17.36
C ALA A 288 -11.20 7.44 -17.53
N THR A 289 -12.25 6.77 -18.01
CA THR A 289 -13.60 7.35 -18.11
C THR A 289 -14.21 7.57 -16.73
N MET A 290 -14.12 6.59 -15.83
CA MET A 290 -14.61 6.73 -14.45
C MET A 290 -13.95 7.90 -13.74
N TRP A 291 -12.63 8.06 -13.87
CA TRP A 291 -11.91 9.19 -13.28
C TRP A 291 -12.36 10.55 -13.83
N ALA A 292 -12.53 10.65 -15.15
CA ALA A 292 -13.01 11.87 -15.78
C ALA A 292 -14.43 12.24 -15.31
N ILE A 293 -15.32 11.25 -15.21
CA ILE A 293 -16.67 11.45 -14.66
C ILE A 293 -16.60 11.82 -13.18
N PHE A 294 -15.82 11.11 -12.37
CA PHE A 294 -15.75 11.32 -10.93
C PHE A 294 -15.26 12.71 -10.57
N PHE A 295 -14.23 13.25 -11.24
CA PHE A 295 -13.67 14.56 -10.91
C PHE A 295 -14.29 15.72 -11.71
N ALA A 296 -14.76 15.48 -12.93
CA ALA A 296 -15.19 16.56 -13.83
C ALA A 296 -16.37 16.14 -14.73
N GLY A 297 -17.24 15.26 -14.23
CA GLY A 297 -18.42 14.78 -14.95
C GLY A 297 -19.39 15.90 -15.33
N GLU A 298 -19.46 16.97 -14.55
CA GLU A 298 -20.27 18.14 -14.90
C GLU A 298 -19.80 18.86 -16.17
N ASP A 299 -18.49 18.89 -16.42
CA ASP A 299 -17.91 19.61 -17.55
C ASP A 299 -17.74 18.71 -18.78
N TYR A 300 -17.19 17.50 -18.60
CA TYR A 300 -16.85 16.59 -19.70
C TYR A 300 -17.98 15.63 -20.06
N ALA A 301 -18.94 15.40 -19.15
CA ALA A 301 -20.04 14.47 -19.35
C ALA A 301 -21.39 15.01 -18.80
N PRO A 302 -21.81 16.25 -19.11
CA PRO A 302 -22.97 16.90 -18.50
C PRO A 302 -24.29 16.14 -18.71
N ASN A 303 -24.37 15.36 -19.80
CA ASN A 303 -25.54 14.55 -20.15
C ASN A 303 -25.52 13.14 -19.55
N THR A 304 -24.40 12.71 -18.97
CA THR A 304 -24.30 11.41 -18.30
C THR A 304 -24.90 11.56 -16.90
N LYS A 305 -26.09 10.97 -16.70
CA LYS A 305 -26.86 11.10 -15.47
C LYS A 305 -27.20 9.75 -14.86
N ILE A 306 -27.15 9.71 -13.52
CA ILE A 306 -27.64 8.60 -12.70
C ILE A 306 -28.80 9.15 -11.88
N ASP A 307 -29.98 8.54 -11.99
CA ASP A 307 -31.18 8.95 -11.23
C ASP A 307 -31.50 10.46 -11.39
N ASN A 308 -31.32 10.99 -12.61
CA ASN A 308 -31.44 12.41 -13.01
C ASN A 308 -30.39 13.39 -12.43
N GLU A 309 -29.41 12.92 -11.65
CA GLU A 309 -28.26 13.68 -11.15
C GLU A 309 -27.05 13.49 -12.08
N ASN A 310 -26.14 14.47 -12.20
CA ASN A 310 -24.88 14.26 -12.94
C ASN A 310 -24.09 13.10 -12.31
N ALA A 311 -23.58 12.19 -13.14
CA ALA A 311 -22.94 10.97 -12.65
C ALA A 311 -21.72 11.25 -11.74
N GLY A 312 -20.94 12.30 -12.00
CA GLY A 312 -19.81 12.70 -11.15
C GLY A 312 -20.25 13.11 -9.76
N VAL A 313 -21.28 13.96 -9.67
CA VAL A 313 -21.88 14.38 -8.39
C VAL A 313 -22.41 13.18 -7.62
N TYR A 314 -23.14 12.30 -8.31
CA TYR A 314 -23.71 11.08 -7.73
C TYR A 314 -22.61 10.18 -7.12
N LEU A 315 -21.57 9.87 -7.89
CA LEU A 315 -20.48 8.99 -7.46
C LEU A 315 -19.71 9.59 -6.28
N ARG A 316 -19.36 10.89 -6.33
CA ARG A 316 -18.66 11.57 -5.23
C ARG A 316 -19.49 11.56 -3.96
N ARG A 317 -20.80 11.85 -4.03
CA ARG A 317 -21.71 11.81 -2.88
C ARG A 317 -21.74 10.43 -2.22
N HIS A 318 -21.85 9.36 -3.01
CA HIS A 318 -21.86 8.00 -2.47
C HIS A 318 -20.51 7.61 -1.85
N TYR A 319 -19.40 7.91 -2.53
CA TYR A 319 -18.07 7.70 -1.98
C TYR A 319 -17.86 8.43 -0.64
N TYR A 320 -18.21 9.72 -0.57
CA TYR A 320 -18.09 10.49 0.67
C TYR A 320 -18.97 9.93 1.78
N ASN A 321 -20.19 9.50 1.48
CA ASN A 321 -21.08 8.93 2.47
C ASN A 321 -20.58 7.57 2.99
N ALA A 322 -20.02 6.72 2.12
CA ALA A 322 -19.44 5.43 2.52
C ALA A 322 -18.23 5.62 3.45
N VAL A 323 -17.29 6.52 3.09
CA VAL A 323 -16.15 6.86 3.96
C VAL A 323 -16.62 7.52 5.26
N SER A 324 -17.67 8.36 5.20
CA SER A 324 -18.27 8.98 6.39
C SER A 324 -18.90 7.96 7.33
N ALA A 325 -19.56 6.92 6.81
CA ALA A 325 -20.12 5.85 7.63
C ALA A 325 -19.03 5.14 8.45
N LEU A 326 -17.85 4.90 7.85
CA LEU A 326 -16.69 4.37 8.59
C LEU A 326 -16.15 5.39 9.60
N ALA A 327 -16.04 6.66 9.22
CA ALA A 327 -15.58 7.72 10.12
C ALA A 327 -16.50 7.90 11.34
N GLU A 328 -17.81 7.78 11.16
CA GLU A 328 -18.79 7.81 12.25
C GLU A 328 -18.62 6.63 13.20
N ALA A 329 -18.37 5.42 12.68
CA ALA A 329 -18.11 4.23 13.48
C ALA A 329 -16.79 4.33 14.28
N LEU A 330 -15.78 5.02 13.72
CA LEU A 330 -14.46 5.20 14.35
C LEU A 330 -14.35 6.46 15.21
N ARG A 331 -15.43 7.24 15.37
CA ARG A 331 -15.39 8.56 16.00
C ARG A 331 -14.88 8.57 17.44
N GLU A 332 -15.03 7.47 18.18
CA GLU A 332 -14.58 7.36 19.57
C GLU A 332 -13.18 6.76 19.70
N GLU A 333 -12.63 6.19 18.61
CA GLU A 333 -11.35 5.47 18.60
C GLU A 333 -10.19 6.47 18.54
N LYS A 334 -9.55 6.71 19.69
CA LYS A 334 -8.56 7.81 19.86
C LYS A 334 -7.26 7.56 19.11
N ASN A 335 -6.93 6.31 18.83
CA ASN A 335 -5.74 5.90 18.09
C ASN A 335 -5.88 6.08 16.57
N VAL A 336 -7.06 6.48 16.07
CA VAL A 336 -7.24 6.91 14.68
C VAL A 336 -6.80 8.36 14.53
N LEU A 337 -5.68 8.59 13.86
CA LEU A 337 -5.11 9.92 13.63
C LEU A 337 -5.85 10.71 12.56
N GLY A 338 -6.56 10.02 11.66
CA GLY A 338 -7.35 10.65 10.61
C GLY A 338 -7.60 9.72 9.43
N PHE A 339 -8.02 10.34 8.33
CA PHE A 339 -8.33 9.70 7.06
C PHE A 339 -7.53 10.39 5.96
N GLU A 340 -6.92 9.59 5.08
CA GLU A 340 -6.56 10.08 3.75
C GLU A 340 -7.83 10.35 2.94
N THR A 341 -7.73 11.23 1.94
CA THR A 341 -8.90 11.62 1.15
C THR A 341 -9.27 10.60 0.08
N LEU A 342 -8.27 9.97 -0.55
CA LEU A 342 -8.36 8.96 -1.59
C LEU A 342 -6.93 8.54 -1.99
N ASN A 343 -6.65 7.24 -2.09
CA ASN A 343 -5.34 6.76 -2.56
C ASN A 343 -5.08 7.17 -4.02
N GLU A 344 -3.91 7.74 -4.29
CA GLU A 344 -3.35 8.00 -5.64
C GLU A 344 -4.39 8.42 -6.69
N PRO A 345 -5.10 9.56 -6.49
CA PRO A 345 -6.16 9.98 -7.41
C PRO A 345 -5.61 10.14 -8.83
N ASN A 346 -6.31 9.56 -9.81
CA ASN A 346 -5.93 9.68 -11.21
C ASN A 346 -6.84 10.67 -11.94
N MET A 347 -6.28 11.42 -12.88
CA MET A 347 -7.01 12.40 -13.69
C MET A 347 -7.80 11.76 -14.84
N GLY A 348 -7.54 10.48 -15.16
CA GLY A 348 -8.10 9.83 -16.34
C GLY A 348 -7.79 10.63 -17.61
N TRP A 349 -8.84 11.03 -18.33
CA TRP A 349 -8.74 11.83 -19.56
C TRP A 349 -8.69 13.35 -19.35
N ILE A 350 -8.85 13.83 -18.11
CA ILE A 350 -8.87 15.28 -17.84
C ILE A 350 -7.54 15.91 -18.25
N GLY A 351 -7.60 16.98 -19.04
CA GLY A 351 -6.43 17.72 -19.51
C GLY A 351 -5.58 16.99 -20.55
N ARG A 352 -5.99 15.80 -21.05
CA ARG A 352 -5.25 15.09 -22.09
C ARG A 352 -5.66 15.56 -23.48
N SER A 353 -4.66 15.81 -24.32
CA SER A 353 -4.89 15.98 -25.75
C SER A 353 -5.22 14.62 -26.35
N LEU A 354 -6.46 14.43 -26.79
CA LEU A 354 -6.78 13.30 -27.65
C LEU A 354 -6.19 13.59 -29.03
N PRO A 355 -5.44 12.67 -29.65
CA PRO A 355 -5.05 12.78 -31.04
C PRO A 355 -6.28 12.51 -31.92
N LEU A 356 -7.25 13.42 -31.86
CA LEU A 356 -8.28 13.51 -32.87
C LEU A 356 -7.66 14.35 -33.97
N GLU A 357 -7.12 13.68 -35.00
CA GLU A 357 -6.89 14.35 -36.27
C GLU A 357 -8.21 15.02 -36.69
N LYS A 358 -8.14 16.34 -36.91
CA LYS A 358 -9.29 17.19 -37.24
C LYS A 358 -9.86 16.89 -38.61
#